data_AF-A0A5E4L865-F1
#
_entry.id   AF-A0A5E4L865-F1
#
_cell.length_a   1.000
_cell.length_b   1.000
_cell.length_c   1.000
_cell.angle_alpha   90.00
_cell.angle_beta   90.00
_cell.angle_gamma   90.00
#
_symmetry.space_group_name_H-M   'P 1'
#
loop_
_entity.id
_entity.type
_entity.pdbx_description
1 polymer ?
#
loop_
_entity_poly.entity_id
_entity_poly.type
_entity_poly.pdbx_seq_one_letter_code
_entity_poly.pdbx_strand_id
1 'polypeptide(L)'
;MIAELEKEFTETANMLLGARLRGLEDYGPWLGENVPLPYPGRSALSGKEVWVPPPLNFLGREFAKSRIISMDEIGQANVSPFRPEDLEGAPVRKILEKIVRPIAYYCGDWRYGSYENLEKASGAGAGVNVFYSEDVYHDVKNIAYSNYVLYCESMFGCHVATYSKFCIHAYNSFRVTRCFEVDGCSDSSDLLFCHNSEALQNCMFCFNAKSLRYAVGNVEVGRAEYMRIRGMLLNYIGKELENGKGLDLSIYIIGLRKK
;
A
#
# COMPACT_ATOMS: atom_id res chain seq x y z
N MET A 1 -5.86 -8.50 -13.02
CA MET A 1 -4.41 -8.31 -12.87
C MET A 1 -3.85 -7.71 -14.14
N ILE A 2 -3.02 -6.68 -14.00
CA ILE A 2 -2.42 -5.91 -15.10
C ILE A 2 -1.12 -6.58 -15.54
N ALA A 3 -0.91 -6.79 -16.85
CA ALA A 3 0.20 -7.61 -17.36
C ALA A 3 1.58 -6.99 -17.08
N GLU A 4 1.68 -5.68 -17.22
CA GLU A 4 2.85 -4.86 -16.92
C GLU A 4 3.23 -4.95 -15.44
N LEU A 5 2.24 -5.03 -14.54
CA LEU A 5 2.45 -5.12 -13.09
C LEU A 5 3.08 -6.47 -12.69
N GLU A 6 2.59 -7.57 -13.27
CA GLU A 6 3.11 -8.94 -13.05
C GLU A 6 4.53 -9.12 -13.62
N LYS A 7 4.81 -8.56 -14.81
CA LYS A 7 6.17 -8.49 -15.38
C LYS A 7 7.14 -7.83 -14.39
N GLU A 8 6.74 -6.66 -13.90
CA GLU A 8 7.59 -5.82 -13.06
C GLU A 8 7.78 -6.39 -11.65
N PHE A 9 6.78 -7.08 -11.11
CA PHE A 9 6.92 -7.91 -9.91
C PHE A 9 7.96 -9.03 -10.13
N THR A 10 7.84 -9.78 -11.25
CA THR A 10 8.79 -10.86 -11.60
C THR A 10 10.24 -10.35 -11.70
N GLU A 11 10.45 -9.20 -12.34
CA GLU A 11 11.78 -8.59 -12.52
C GLU A 11 12.33 -8.01 -11.20
N THR A 12 11.47 -7.40 -10.37
CA THR A 12 11.84 -6.87 -9.05
C THR A 12 12.23 -8.00 -8.09
N ALA A 13 11.43 -9.07 -8.00
CA ALA A 13 11.70 -10.20 -7.14
C ALA A 13 13.01 -10.91 -7.51
N ASN A 14 13.29 -11.06 -8.81
CA ASN A 14 14.56 -11.60 -9.30
C ASN A 14 15.77 -10.75 -8.85
N MET A 15 15.62 -9.42 -8.84
CA MET A 15 16.69 -8.48 -8.48
C MET A 15 16.95 -8.42 -6.96
N LEU A 16 15.88 -8.43 -6.16
CA LEU A 16 15.98 -8.24 -4.70
C LEU A 16 16.13 -9.55 -3.94
N LEU A 17 15.37 -10.57 -4.33
CA LEU A 17 15.12 -11.80 -3.57
C LEU A 17 15.86 -13.00 -4.14
N GLY A 18 16.40 -12.86 -5.36
CA GLY A 18 17.12 -13.93 -6.07
C GLY A 18 16.22 -14.96 -6.76
N ALA A 19 14.90 -14.80 -6.72
CA ALA A 19 13.91 -15.74 -7.24
C ALA A 19 12.97 -15.09 -8.26
N ARG A 20 12.57 -15.82 -9.30
CA ARG A 20 11.66 -15.34 -10.36
C ARG A 20 10.21 -15.61 -9.99
N LEU A 21 9.76 -14.96 -8.92
CA LEU A 21 8.39 -15.07 -8.42
C LEU A 21 7.37 -14.65 -9.48
N ARG A 22 6.25 -15.36 -9.53
CA ARG A 22 5.11 -15.12 -10.44
C ARG A 22 3.78 -15.37 -9.76
N GLY A 23 2.74 -14.68 -10.24
CA GLY A 23 1.40 -14.68 -9.69
C GLY A 23 1.31 -13.71 -8.53
N LEU A 24 1.39 -12.40 -8.78
CA LEU A 24 1.38 -11.35 -7.75
C LEU A 24 0.22 -11.51 -6.73
N GLU A 25 -0.98 -11.89 -7.19
CA GLU A 25 -2.15 -12.14 -6.32
C GLU A 25 -1.96 -13.33 -5.36
N ASP A 26 -1.14 -14.35 -5.69
CA ASP A 26 -0.85 -15.49 -4.80
C ASP A 26 -0.13 -15.06 -3.52
N TYR A 27 0.73 -14.03 -3.64
CA TYR A 27 1.48 -13.46 -2.52
C TYR A 27 0.63 -12.48 -1.69
N GLY A 28 -0.57 -12.13 -2.17
CA GLY A 28 -1.47 -11.13 -1.60
C GLY A 28 -1.60 -11.12 -0.07
N PRO A 29 -1.69 -12.28 0.64
CA PRO A 29 -1.77 -12.33 2.09
C PRO A 29 -0.47 -11.95 2.82
N TRP A 30 0.68 -12.47 2.37
CA TRP A 30 1.99 -12.12 2.92
C TRP A 30 2.36 -10.68 2.60
N LEU A 31 2.00 -10.23 1.39
CA LEU A 31 2.11 -8.84 1.02
C LEU A 31 1.24 -7.96 1.95
N GLY A 32 -0.09 -8.12 1.91
CA GLY A 32 -1.03 -7.26 2.62
C GLY A 32 -0.93 -7.22 4.16
N GLU A 33 -0.16 -8.10 4.82
CA GLU A 33 -0.14 -8.30 6.28
C GLU A 33 -0.08 -7.00 7.09
N ASN A 34 0.84 -6.09 6.73
CA ASN A 34 1.12 -4.86 7.48
C ASN A 34 0.59 -3.60 6.78
N VAL A 35 -0.36 -3.75 5.84
CA VAL A 35 -0.87 -2.64 5.01
C VAL A 35 -2.37 -2.41 5.23
N PRO A 36 -2.82 -1.17 5.49
CA PRO A 36 -4.24 -0.84 5.52
C PRO A 36 -4.83 -0.87 4.10
N LEU A 37 -5.39 -2.02 3.69
CA LEU A 37 -5.93 -2.19 2.34
C LEU A 37 -7.38 -1.73 2.17
N PRO A 38 -7.76 -1.20 0.98
CA PRO A 38 -9.15 -1.04 0.57
C PRO A 38 -9.94 -2.37 0.62
N TYR A 39 -11.24 -2.31 0.89
CA TYR A 39 -12.13 -3.46 1.04
C TYR A 39 -13.36 -3.39 0.10
N PRO A 40 -13.97 -4.54 -0.27
CA PRO A 40 -15.12 -4.55 -1.16
C PRO A 40 -16.40 -4.24 -0.38
N GLY A 41 -17.06 -3.15 -0.77
CA GLY A 41 -18.42 -2.80 -0.38
C GLY A 41 -19.43 -3.09 -1.49
N ARG A 42 -20.68 -2.69 -1.25
CA ARG A 42 -21.73 -2.65 -2.28
C ARG A 42 -22.44 -1.30 -2.26
N SER A 43 -22.87 -0.84 -3.43
CA SER A 43 -23.75 0.32 -3.55
C SER A 43 -25.08 0.06 -2.86
N ALA A 44 -25.52 1.02 -2.06
CA ALA A 44 -26.85 1.04 -1.44
C ALA A 44 -27.97 1.37 -2.45
N LEU A 45 -27.64 1.78 -3.67
CA LEU A 45 -28.59 2.13 -4.73
C LEU A 45 -28.73 1.03 -5.78
N SER A 46 -27.62 0.46 -6.25
CA SER A 46 -27.61 -0.56 -7.32
C SER A 46 -27.22 -1.97 -6.87
N GLY A 47 -26.67 -2.12 -5.67
CA GLY A 47 -26.14 -3.40 -5.16
C GLY A 47 -24.83 -3.87 -5.82
N LYS A 48 -24.27 -3.12 -6.79
CA LYS A 48 -23.00 -3.43 -7.45
C LYS A 48 -21.81 -3.34 -6.49
N GLU A 49 -20.69 -3.98 -6.83
CA GLU A 49 -19.45 -3.87 -6.06
C GLU A 49 -18.89 -2.43 -6.14
N VAL A 50 -18.45 -1.92 -4.99
CA VAL A 50 -17.81 -0.61 -4.85
C VAL A 50 -16.65 -0.78 -3.88
N TRP A 51 -15.44 -0.42 -4.26
CA TRP A 51 -14.29 -0.49 -3.36
C TRP A 51 -14.28 0.69 -2.38
N VAL A 52 -13.84 0.45 -1.15
CA VAL A 52 -13.96 1.38 -0.01
C VAL A 52 -12.60 1.45 0.70
N PRO A 53 -12.10 2.62 1.13
CA PRO A 53 -10.77 2.74 1.74
C PRO A 53 -10.70 2.03 3.11
N PRO A 54 -9.49 1.73 3.60
CA PRO A 54 -9.29 1.01 4.86
C PRO A 54 -9.98 1.71 6.05
N PRO A 55 -10.66 0.96 6.94
CA PRO A 55 -11.26 1.49 8.18
C PRO A 55 -10.29 2.25 9.09
N LEU A 56 -8.97 2.01 8.98
CA LEU A 56 -7.93 2.68 9.76
C LEU A 56 -7.99 4.21 9.60
N ASN A 57 -8.20 4.70 8.37
CA ASN A 57 -8.33 6.12 8.04
C ASN A 57 -9.57 6.77 8.68
N PHE A 58 -10.54 5.95 9.11
CA PHE A 58 -11.85 6.35 9.62
C PHE A 58 -12.08 5.89 11.08
N LEU A 59 -11.05 6.07 11.92
CA LEU A 59 -11.05 5.73 13.35
C LEU A 59 -11.29 4.23 13.64
N GLY A 60 -10.84 3.36 12.74
CA GLY A 60 -11.04 1.91 12.82
C GLY A 60 -12.47 1.45 12.53
N ARG A 61 -13.24 2.19 11.73
CA ARG A 61 -14.67 1.92 11.48
C ARG A 61 -14.97 1.73 10.00
N GLU A 62 -15.64 0.62 9.66
CA GLU A 62 -16.28 0.47 8.35
C GLU A 62 -17.37 1.53 8.14
N PHE A 63 -17.54 1.96 6.89
CA PHE A 63 -18.72 2.72 6.49
C PHE A 63 -19.99 1.87 6.60
N ALA A 64 -21.10 2.50 7.02
CA ALA A 64 -22.39 1.83 7.08
C ALA A 64 -22.81 1.34 5.68
N LYS A 65 -23.07 0.04 5.53
CA LYS A 65 -23.28 -0.61 4.22
C LYS A 65 -24.50 -0.10 3.46
N SER A 66 -25.49 0.45 4.18
CA SER A 66 -26.64 1.18 3.60
C SER A 66 -26.34 2.62 3.15
N ARG A 67 -25.07 3.05 3.21
CA ARG A 67 -24.62 4.42 2.93
C ARG A 67 -23.41 4.51 2.00
N ILE A 68 -22.97 3.40 1.42
CA ILE A 68 -21.93 3.38 0.37
C ILE A 68 -22.61 3.55 -0.99
N ILE A 69 -22.06 4.36 -1.89
CA ILE A 69 -22.46 4.49 -3.30
C ILE A 69 -21.22 4.56 -4.19
N SER A 70 -21.41 4.39 -5.49
CA SER A 70 -20.37 4.60 -6.51
C SER A 70 -20.37 6.03 -7.06
N MET A 71 -19.29 6.46 -7.71
CA MET A 71 -19.10 7.80 -8.23
C MET A 71 -20.08 8.17 -9.36
N ASP A 72 -20.44 7.21 -10.20
CA ASP A 72 -21.47 7.34 -11.25
C ASP A 72 -22.91 7.46 -10.70
N GLU A 73 -23.11 7.11 -9.43
CA GLU A 73 -24.40 7.12 -8.73
C GLU A 73 -24.62 8.41 -7.91
N ILE A 74 -23.63 9.29 -7.78
CA ILE A 74 -23.72 10.53 -6.99
C ILE A 74 -24.94 11.37 -7.41
N GLY A 75 -25.23 11.45 -8.72
CA GLY A 75 -26.39 12.16 -9.26
C GLY A 75 -27.75 11.54 -8.89
N GLN A 76 -27.78 10.24 -8.55
CA GLN A 76 -28.97 9.50 -8.13
C GLN A 76 -29.22 9.63 -6.62
N ALA A 77 -28.15 9.77 -5.82
CA ALA A 77 -28.24 10.01 -4.38
C ALA A 77 -28.72 11.43 -4.03
N ASN A 78 -28.41 12.42 -4.88
CA ASN A 78 -28.63 13.85 -4.60
C ASN A 78 -30.05 14.35 -4.94
N VAL A 79 -31.09 13.59 -4.57
CA VAL A 79 -32.49 14.04 -4.66
C VAL A 79 -32.81 14.92 -3.43
N SER A 80 -32.27 16.14 -3.44
CA SER A 80 -32.44 17.10 -2.34
C SER A 80 -33.91 17.55 -2.20
N PRO A 81 -34.55 17.36 -1.03
CA PRO A 81 -35.96 17.71 -0.82
C PRO A 81 -36.17 19.10 -0.20
N PHE A 82 -35.10 19.82 0.16
CA PHE A 82 -35.16 21.04 0.98
C PHE A 82 -35.01 22.33 0.15
N ARG A 83 -35.46 23.44 0.72
CA ARG A 83 -35.34 24.78 0.14
C ARG A 83 -34.47 25.70 1.01
N PRO A 84 -33.98 26.85 0.52
CA PRO A 84 -33.19 27.77 1.35
C PRO A 84 -33.88 28.18 2.66
N GLU A 85 -35.21 28.28 2.66
CA GLU A 85 -36.00 28.65 3.84
C GLU A 85 -36.02 27.57 4.93
N ASP A 86 -35.66 26.31 4.62
CA ASP A 86 -35.50 25.26 5.63
C ASP A 86 -34.27 25.47 6.54
N LEU A 87 -33.31 26.29 6.08
CA LEU A 87 -32.05 26.61 6.76
C LEU A 87 -32.14 27.89 7.62
N GLU A 88 -32.97 28.87 7.24
CA GLU A 88 -33.01 30.17 7.92
C GLU A 88 -33.50 30.04 9.38
N GLY A 89 -32.70 30.51 10.32
CA GLY A 89 -32.94 30.36 11.77
C GLY A 89 -32.98 28.91 12.28
N ALA A 90 -32.69 27.91 11.44
CA ALA A 90 -32.83 26.50 11.81
C ALA A 90 -31.66 26.04 12.70
N PRO A 91 -31.93 25.38 13.85
CA PRO A 91 -30.86 24.86 14.69
C PRO A 91 -30.13 23.72 13.97
N VAL A 92 -28.79 23.69 14.07
CA VAL A 92 -27.90 22.75 13.36
C VAL A 92 -28.36 21.29 13.46
N ARG A 93 -28.92 20.88 14.61
CA ARG A 93 -29.49 19.53 14.79
C ARG A 93 -30.67 19.22 13.86
N LYS A 94 -31.59 20.18 13.63
CA LYS A 94 -32.72 20.05 12.69
C LYS A 94 -32.20 19.90 11.26
N ILE A 95 -31.16 20.66 10.89
CA ILE A 95 -30.50 20.56 9.57
C ILE A 95 -29.83 19.19 9.41
N LEU A 96 -29.07 18.74 10.41
CA LEU A 96 -28.44 17.40 10.41
C LEU A 96 -29.48 16.28 10.27
N GLU A 97 -30.59 16.35 11.02
CA GLU A 97 -31.62 15.31 11.06
C GLU A 97 -32.53 15.29 9.83
N LYS A 98 -32.94 16.45 9.29
CA LYS A 98 -33.88 16.55 8.16
C LYS A 98 -33.25 16.69 6.78
N ILE A 99 -32.05 17.27 6.68
CA ILE A 99 -31.41 17.59 5.41
C ILE A 99 -30.21 16.69 5.17
N VAL A 100 -29.24 16.68 6.08
CA VAL A 100 -27.96 16.00 5.86
C VAL A 100 -28.11 14.47 5.94
N ARG A 101 -28.70 13.92 7.02
CA ARG A 101 -28.80 12.46 7.20
C ARG A 101 -29.56 11.72 6.09
N PRO A 102 -30.60 12.27 5.44
CA PRO A 102 -31.19 11.64 4.26
C PRO A 102 -30.23 11.52 3.08
N ILE A 103 -29.55 12.60 2.70
CA ILE A 103 -28.71 12.68 1.47
C ILE A 103 -27.23 12.34 1.68
N ALA A 104 -26.78 12.14 2.94
CA ALA A 104 -25.41 11.76 3.23
C ALA A 104 -25.14 10.31 2.81
N TYR A 105 -24.27 10.15 1.82
CA TYR A 105 -23.68 8.89 1.37
C TYR A 105 -22.17 9.06 1.25
N TYR A 106 -21.44 7.95 1.34
CA TYR A 106 -20.02 7.88 1.07
C TYR A 106 -19.78 7.32 -0.34
N CYS A 107 -19.08 8.08 -1.18
CA CYS A 107 -18.63 7.63 -2.50
C CYS A 107 -17.39 6.75 -2.32
N GLY A 108 -17.53 5.44 -2.54
CA GLY A 108 -16.44 4.50 -2.31
C GLY A 108 -15.32 4.58 -3.34
N ASP A 109 -15.68 4.60 -4.62
CA ASP A 109 -14.78 4.42 -5.77
C ASP A 109 -14.44 5.75 -6.48
N TRP A 110 -14.17 6.82 -5.72
CA TRP A 110 -13.94 8.16 -6.24
C TRP A 110 -12.68 8.29 -7.12
N ARG A 111 -12.73 9.20 -8.11
CA ARG A 111 -11.71 9.38 -9.16
C ARG A 111 -11.40 10.86 -9.40
N TYR A 112 -10.15 11.16 -9.73
CA TYR A 112 -9.68 12.48 -10.13
C TYR A 112 -8.44 12.38 -11.03
N GLY A 113 -8.29 13.29 -12.00
CA GLY A 113 -7.19 13.22 -12.97
C GLY A 113 -7.32 12.07 -13.99
N SER A 114 -6.19 11.70 -14.61
CA SER A 114 -6.13 10.78 -15.76
C SER A 114 -5.49 9.44 -15.41
N TYR A 115 -6.22 8.34 -15.47
CA TYR A 115 -5.73 7.02 -15.06
C TYR A 115 -5.82 5.99 -16.20
N GLU A 116 -4.83 5.08 -16.25
CA GLU A 116 -4.76 3.94 -17.17
C GLU A 116 -4.55 2.64 -16.38
N ASN A 117 -5.24 1.57 -16.76
CA ASN A 117 -5.16 0.25 -16.13
C ASN A 117 -5.36 0.30 -14.60
N LEU A 118 -6.56 0.72 -14.19
CA LEU A 118 -6.97 0.86 -12.79
C LEU A 118 -7.92 -0.29 -12.39
N GLU A 119 -7.47 -1.16 -11.49
CA GLU A 119 -8.26 -2.29 -10.97
C GLU A 119 -8.52 -2.13 -9.45
N LYS A 120 -9.77 -2.38 -9.04
CA LYS A 120 -10.20 -2.61 -7.64
C LYS A 120 -9.85 -1.48 -6.63
N ALA A 121 -9.81 -0.21 -7.07
CA ALA A 121 -9.44 0.94 -6.24
C ALA A 121 -10.64 1.67 -5.59
N SER A 122 -10.47 2.16 -4.37
CA SER A 122 -11.42 3.08 -3.72
C SER A 122 -11.14 4.53 -4.11
N GLY A 123 -9.94 5.05 -3.85
CA GLY A 123 -9.54 6.38 -4.30
C GLY A 123 -8.47 6.29 -5.36
N ALA A 124 -8.62 6.99 -6.49
CA ALA A 124 -7.57 7.04 -7.52
C ALA A 124 -7.41 8.43 -8.13
N GLY A 125 -6.19 8.96 -8.02
CA GLY A 125 -5.71 10.07 -8.83
C GLY A 125 -5.27 9.62 -10.21
N ALA A 126 -4.58 10.51 -10.93
CA ALA A 126 -3.85 10.10 -12.13
C ALA A 126 -2.79 9.04 -11.79
N GLY A 127 -2.54 8.10 -12.71
CA GLY A 127 -1.65 6.95 -12.47
C GLY A 127 -1.78 5.89 -13.56
N VAL A 128 -0.79 5.00 -13.65
CA VAL A 128 -0.72 3.95 -14.69
C VAL A 128 -0.40 2.62 -14.03
N ASN A 129 -1.15 1.57 -14.37
CA ASN A 129 -0.99 0.22 -13.83
C ASN A 129 -1.15 0.15 -12.30
N VAL A 130 -2.35 0.51 -11.84
CA VAL A 130 -2.71 0.68 -10.42
C VAL A 130 -3.63 -0.44 -9.96
N PHE A 131 -3.17 -1.22 -8.97
CA PHE A 131 -3.90 -2.35 -8.43
C PHE A 131 -4.13 -2.18 -6.93
N TYR A 132 -5.36 -1.80 -6.56
CA TYR A 132 -5.76 -1.32 -5.23
C TYR A 132 -5.12 0.01 -4.82
N SER A 133 -5.96 0.98 -4.47
CA SER A 133 -5.55 2.35 -4.15
C SER A 133 -6.60 3.10 -3.32
N GLU A 134 -6.13 3.80 -2.28
CA GLU A 134 -6.42 5.21 -1.99
C GLU A 134 -5.17 5.80 -1.31
N ASP A 135 -4.17 6.35 -1.99
CA ASP A 135 -4.16 7.00 -3.30
C ASP A 135 -3.00 6.58 -4.22
N VAL A 136 -2.92 7.34 -5.32
CA VAL A 136 -1.70 7.69 -6.04
C VAL A 136 -1.82 9.11 -6.58
N TYR A 137 -0.74 9.91 -6.51
CA TYR A 137 -0.71 11.31 -6.99
C TYR A 137 0.33 11.57 -8.12
N HIS A 138 0.28 10.72 -9.16
CA HIS A 138 0.33 11.10 -10.60
C HIS A 138 1.37 10.41 -11.53
N ASP A 139 0.85 9.77 -12.58
CA ASP A 139 1.48 9.14 -13.76
C ASP A 139 2.28 7.84 -13.58
N VAL A 140 2.21 7.18 -12.41
CA VAL A 140 3.26 6.23 -12.02
C VAL A 140 2.96 4.73 -12.15
N LYS A 141 3.48 4.17 -13.24
CA LYS A 141 3.89 2.75 -13.38
C LYS A 141 4.73 2.34 -12.16
N ASN A 142 4.46 1.29 -11.39
CA ASN A 142 3.34 0.34 -11.37
C ASN A 142 3.14 0.00 -9.88
N ILE A 143 1.93 -0.27 -9.41
CA ILE A 143 1.67 -0.36 -7.97
C ILE A 143 0.67 -1.43 -7.54
N ALA A 144 1.00 -2.09 -6.44
CA ALA A 144 0.10 -2.83 -5.56
C ALA A 144 0.42 -2.48 -4.10
N TYR A 145 -0.28 -3.00 -3.10
CA TYR A 145 -1.70 -2.71 -2.90
C TYR A 145 -1.72 -1.46 -2.00
N SER A 146 -2.29 -0.34 -2.45
CA SER A 146 -1.85 0.98 -1.97
C SER A 146 -2.85 1.76 -1.10
N ASN A 147 -2.28 2.45 -0.13
CA ASN A 147 -2.79 3.66 0.51
C ASN A 147 -1.59 4.28 1.24
N TYR A 148 -0.90 5.36 0.89
CA TYR A 148 -0.95 6.41 -0.14
C TYR A 148 0.47 6.51 -0.78
N VAL A 149 0.68 6.92 -2.06
CA VAL A 149 2.02 6.86 -2.72
C VAL A 149 2.30 7.89 -3.84
N LEU A 150 3.53 8.44 -3.84
CA LEU A 150 4.21 9.15 -4.96
C LEU A 150 5.70 8.77 -4.98
N TYR A 151 6.56 8.99 -5.99
CA TYR A 151 6.48 8.71 -7.43
C TYR A 151 7.63 7.69 -7.72
N CYS A 152 7.59 6.49 -7.15
CA CYS A 152 7.12 5.24 -7.76
C CYS A 152 7.83 4.86 -9.09
N GLU A 153 8.25 3.60 -9.13
CA GLU A 153 8.59 2.77 -10.29
C GLU A 153 8.55 1.37 -9.67
N SER A 154 7.52 0.59 -9.99
CA SER A 154 7.21 -0.79 -9.52
C SER A 154 7.31 -1.07 -8.00
N MET A 155 6.19 -1.16 -7.28
CA MET A 155 6.18 -1.45 -5.82
C MET A 155 4.95 -2.22 -5.33
N PHE A 156 5.16 -3.12 -4.36
CA PHE A 156 4.17 -4.12 -3.91
C PHE A 156 4.45 -4.51 -2.46
N GLY A 157 3.70 -4.13 -1.42
CA GLY A 157 2.54 -3.25 -1.31
C GLY A 157 2.56 -2.39 -0.03
N CYS A 158 1.82 -1.27 0.00
CA CYS A 158 2.43 -0.03 0.51
C CYS A 158 1.51 0.94 1.29
N HIS A 159 2.08 1.52 2.36
CA HIS A 159 1.61 2.70 3.13
C HIS A 159 2.82 3.28 3.91
N VAL A 160 3.44 4.43 3.63
CA VAL A 160 3.36 5.41 2.52
C VAL A 160 4.79 5.63 1.99
N ALA A 161 5.24 4.86 1.01
CA ALA A 161 6.66 4.90 0.59
C ALA A 161 6.91 5.94 -0.51
N THR A 162 7.54 7.06 -0.13
CA THR A 162 7.65 8.26 -0.97
C THR A 162 9.08 8.82 -0.97
N TYR A 163 9.88 8.79 -2.03
CA TYR A 163 9.60 8.53 -3.44
C TYR A 163 10.33 7.27 -3.90
N SER A 164 9.62 6.32 -4.51
CA SER A 164 10.06 4.92 -4.60
C SER A 164 10.50 4.49 -5.99
N LYS A 165 11.39 3.49 -6.13
CA LYS A 165 11.83 3.05 -7.46
C LYS A 165 12.16 1.55 -7.68
N PHE A 166 11.99 0.65 -6.71
CA PHE A 166 11.51 -0.75 -6.91
C PHE A 166 11.49 -1.36 -5.51
N CYS A 167 10.35 -1.75 -4.95
CA CYS A 167 10.32 -2.22 -3.56
C CYS A 167 9.22 -3.22 -3.21
N ILE A 168 9.55 -4.11 -2.26
CA ILE A 168 8.66 -5.09 -1.63
C ILE A 168 8.99 -5.06 -0.11
N HIS A 169 8.38 -4.26 0.75
CA HIS A 169 6.95 -4.31 1.02
C HIS A 169 6.40 -3.01 1.70
N ALA A 170 6.25 -1.90 0.95
CA ALA A 170 6.76 -0.61 1.43
C ALA A 170 5.85 0.36 2.25
N TYR A 171 5.98 0.27 3.58
CA TYR A 171 6.42 1.29 4.57
C TYR A 171 6.15 2.80 4.47
N ASN A 172 6.08 3.41 5.65
CA ASN A 172 6.31 4.83 5.93
C ASN A 172 7.82 5.19 5.83
N SER A 173 8.37 5.15 4.61
CA SER A 173 9.81 5.36 4.34
C SER A 173 10.07 6.37 3.21
N PHE A 174 11.16 7.13 3.33
CA PHE A 174 11.45 8.29 2.48
C PHE A 174 12.60 8.05 1.48
N ARG A 175 12.30 8.22 0.18
CA ARG A 175 13.21 8.07 -0.98
C ARG A 175 13.98 6.74 -1.04
N VAL A 176 13.37 5.72 -1.66
CA VAL A 176 13.85 4.31 -1.60
C VAL A 176 14.09 3.63 -2.96
N THR A 177 15.25 2.97 -3.06
CA THR A 177 15.75 2.22 -4.23
C THR A 177 16.65 1.07 -3.79
N ARG A 178 16.76 -0.03 -4.53
CA ARG A 178 15.64 -0.96 -4.74
C ARG A 178 15.58 -1.82 -3.44
N CYS A 179 14.42 -2.01 -2.79
CA CYS A 179 14.37 -2.33 -1.34
C CYS A 179 13.45 -3.47 -0.92
N PHE A 180 13.87 -4.26 0.09
CA PHE A 180 13.03 -5.30 0.70
C PHE A 180 12.98 -5.20 2.24
N GLU A 181 11.76 -5.15 2.79
CA GLU A 181 11.42 -5.01 4.22
C GLU A 181 12.17 -3.93 5.03
N VAL A 182 11.65 -2.69 5.06
CA VAL A 182 12.37 -1.46 5.47
C VAL A 182 11.49 -0.35 6.09
N ASP A 183 11.05 -0.47 7.35
CA ASP A 183 10.17 0.52 7.98
C ASP A 183 10.90 1.76 8.55
N GLY A 184 10.28 2.94 8.47
CA GLY A 184 10.82 4.18 9.04
C GLY A 184 12.22 4.57 8.52
N CYS A 185 12.55 4.21 7.28
CA CYS A 185 13.88 4.41 6.70
C CYS A 185 13.94 5.64 5.78
N SER A 186 15.07 6.35 5.77
CA SER A 186 15.30 7.51 4.89
C SER A 186 16.62 7.43 4.11
N ASP A 187 16.60 7.91 2.86
CA ASP A 187 17.76 8.16 1.99
C ASP A 187 18.74 6.96 1.89
N SER A 188 18.19 5.74 1.81
CA SER A 188 18.93 4.48 1.95
C SER A 188 18.74 3.52 0.76
N SER A 189 19.71 2.64 0.52
CA SER A 189 19.73 1.70 -0.63
C SER A 189 20.20 0.29 -0.30
N ASP A 190 19.70 -0.69 -1.04
CA ASP A 190 20.09 -2.11 -0.98
C ASP A 190 19.94 -2.70 0.44
N LEU A 191 18.73 -2.58 0.98
CA LEU A 191 18.37 -2.98 2.34
C LEU A 191 17.59 -4.30 2.38
N LEU A 192 17.79 -5.09 3.44
CA LEU A 192 17.05 -6.31 3.77
C LEU A 192 16.72 -6.34 5.28
N PHE A 193 15.44 -6.25 5.66
CA PHE A 193 14.99 -6.22 7.05
C PHE A 193 15.64 -5.11 7.89
N CYS A 194 15.28 -3.85 7.63
CA CYS A 194 15.73 -2.69 8.40
C CYS A 194 14.58 -1.93 9.04
N HIS A 195 14.84 -1.23 10.15
CA HIS A 195 13.85 -0.37 10.80
C HIS A 195 14.47 0.91 11.38
N ASN A 196 13.75 2.03 11.28
CA ASN A 196 14.09 3.34 11.85
C ASN A 196 15.54 3.78 11.58
N SER A 197 15.97 3.75 10.31
CA SER A 197 17.40 3.88 9.94
C SER A 197 17.64 4.84 8.75
N GLU A 198 18.75 5.57 8.79
CA GLU A 198 19.02 6.73 7.92
C GLU A 198 20.37 6.61 7.18
N ALA A 199 20.39 6.91 5.88
CA ALA A 199 21.59 6.92 5.04
C ALA A 199 22.38 5.59 4.99
N LEU A 200 21.71 4.44 5.07
CA LEU A 200 22.31 3.10 4.96
C LEU A 200 22.53 2.69 3.50
N GLN A 201 23.62 1.96 3.23
CA GLN A 201 23.89 1.38 1.90
C GLN A 201 24.37 -0.07 2.01
N ASN A 202 23.70 -1.02 1.35
CA ASN A 202 24.02 -2.46 1.47
C ASN A 202 24.03 -2.90 2.94
N CYS A 203 22.85 -2.97 3.56
CA CYS A 203 22.71 -3.28 4.98
C CYS A 203 21.57 -4.28 5.22
N MET A 204 21.72 -5.16 6.21
CA MET A 204 20.66 -6.08 6.61
C MET A 204 20.53 -6.21 8.13
N PHE A 205 19.32 -6.48 8.61
CA PHE A 205 19.03 -6.64 10.04
C PHE A 205 19.50 -5.42 10.86
N CYS A 206 19.26 -4.21 10.35
CA CYS A 206 19.74 -2.97 10.95
C CYS A 206 18.59 -2.16 11.57
N PHE A 207 18.76 -1.75 12.83
CA PHE A 207 17.70 -1.18 13.67
C PHE A 207 18.23 0.06 14.39
N ASN A 208 17.57 1.20 14.24
CA ASN A 208 18.00 2.49 14.82
C ASN A 208 19.42 2.91 14.37
N ALA A 209 19.83 2.52 13.17
CA ALA A 209 21.19 2.70 12.64
C ALA A 209 21.30 3.92 11.72
N LYS A 210 22.49 4.51 11.61
CA LYS A 210 22.76 5.64 10.70
C LYS A 210 24.08 5.48 9.96
N SER A 211 24.10 5.88 8.69
CA SER A 211 25.30 6.02 7.83
C SER A 211 26.16 4.78 7.61
N LEU A 212 25.67 3.57 7.92
CA LEU A 212 26.43 2.32 7.80
C LEU A 212 26.51 1.80 6.36
N ARG A 213 27.59 1.07 6.04
CA ARG A 213 27.79 0.39 4.76
C ARG A 213 28.29 -1.05 4.92
N TYR A 214 27.73 -1.96 4.13
CA TYR A 214 28.04 -3.40 4.20
C TYR A 214 27.87 -3.97 5.62
N ALA A 215 26.75 -3.61 6.26
CA ALA A 215 26.48 -3.94 7.65
C ALA A 215 25.48 -5.10 7.83
N VAL A 216 25.67 -5.84 8.91
CA VAL A 216 24.79 -6.94 9.37
C VAL A 216 24.60 -6.75 10.88
N GLY A 217 23.37 -6.63 11.35
CA GLY A 217 23.12 -6.51 12.81
C GLY A 217 23.74 -5.25 13.43
N ASN A 218 23.65 -4.10 12.75
CA ASN A 218 24.32 -2.84 13.09
C ASN A 218 25.87 -2.85 13.09
N VAL A 219 26.53 -3.93 12.64
CA VAL A 219 28.00 -4.02 12.55
C VAL A 219 28.45 -3.99 11.09
N GLU A 220 29.38 -3.11 10.73
CA GLU A 220 30.03 -3.12 9.41
C GLU A 220 30.97 -4.32 9.30
N VAL A 221 30.57 -5.35 8.54
CA VAL A 221 31.37 -6.57 8.33
C VAL A 221 32.27 -6.48 7.09
N GLY A 222 32.12 -5.41 6.31
CA GLY A 222 32.84 -5.19 5.06
C GLY A 222 32.26 -5.99 3.88
N ARG A 223 32.58 -5.54 2.67
CA ARG A 223 31.92 -5.99 1.43
C ARG A 223 31.97 -7.50 1.18
N ALA A 224 33.09 -8.16 1.49
CA ALA A 224 33.24 -9.59 1.22
C ALA A 224 32.30 -10.44 2.08
N GLU A 225 32.28 -10.19 3.39
CA GLU A 225 31.44 -10.92 4.34
C GLU A 225 29.96 -10.57 4.18
N TYR A 226 29.64 -9.30 3.94
CA TYR A 226 28.27 -8.86 3.61
C TYR A 226 27.72 -9.63 2.39
N MET A 227 28.50 -9.76 1.31
CA MET A 227 28.06 -10.46 0.10
C MET A 227 27.92 -11.98 0.35
N ARG A 228 28.77 -12.57 1.19
CA ARG A 228 28.65 -13.98 1.62
C ARG A 228 27.34 -14.22 2.37
N ILE A 229 27.03 -13.38 3.36
CA ILE A 229 25.81 -13.47 4.16
C ILE A 229 24.57 -13.17 3.30
N ARG A 230 24.62 -12.14 2.43
CA ARG A 230 23.54 -11.83 1.47
C ARG A 230 23.21 -13.02 0.57
N GLY A 231 24.23 -13.69 0.03
CA GLY A 231 24.04 -14.88 -0.80
C GLY A 231 23.32 -16.02 -0.08
N MET A 232 23.64 -16.25 1.20
CA MET A 232 22.93 -17.23 2.03
C MET A 232 21.47 -16.83 2.28
N LEU A 233 21.24 -15.56 2.62
CA LEU A 233 19.91 -15.02 2.94
C LEU A 233 18.96 -15.05 1.74
N LEU A 234 19.40 -14.62 0.56
CA LEU A 234 18.56 -14.62 -0.65
C LEU A 234 18.21 -16.05 -1.10
N ASN A 235 19.15 -17.00 -1.02
CA ASN A 235 18.86 -18.43 -1.30
C ASN A 235 17.92 -19.09 -0.27
N TYR A 236 17.77 -18.50 0.92
CA TYR A 236 16.69 -18.89 1.85
C TYR A 236 15.36 -18.26 1.42
N ILE A 237 15.28 -16.92 1.37
CA ILE A 237 14.06 -16.16 1.02
C ILE A 237 13.43 -16.66 -0.28
N GLY A 238 14.23 -16.85 -1.33
CA GLY A 238 13.74 -17.31 -2.63
C GLY A 238 13.01 -18.65 -2.55
N LYS A 239 13.50 -19.60 -1.74
CA LYS A 239 12.89 -20.93 -1.58
C LYS A 239 11.59 -20.88 -0.78
N GLU A 240 11.55 -20.09 0.30
CA GLU A 240 10.32 -19.95 1.09
C GLU A 240 9.21 -19.32 0.23
N LEU A 241 9.54 -18.28 -0.55
CA LEU A 241 8.58 -17.60 -1.41
C LEU A 241 8.14 -18.46 -2.61
N GLU A 242 9.05 -19.20 -3.25
CA GLU A 242 8.72 -20.12 -4.35
C GLU A 242 7.81 -21.29 -3.90
N ASN A 243 8.01 -21.82 -2.68
CA ASN A 243 7.22 -22.95 -2.17
C ASN A 243 5.94 -22.53 -1.43
N GLY A 244 6.00 -21.47 -0.62
CA GLY A 244 4.96 -21.10 0.35
C GLY A 244 4.21 -19.81 0.05
N LYS A 245 4.61 -19.03 -0.97
CA LYS A 245 4.02 -17.73 -1.34
C LYS A 245 4.04 -16.66 -0.23
N GLY A 246 4.86 -16.87 0.79
CA GLY A 246 5.05 -15.96 1.92
C GLY A 246 6.29 -16.29 2.72
N LEU A 247 6.58 -15.49 3.75
CA LEU A 247 7.78 -15.64 4.56
C LEU A 247 7.47 -15.52 6.06
N ASP A 248 7.92 -16.51 6.84
CA ASP A 248 7.78 -16.59 8.30
C ASP A 248 8.73 -15.65 9.08
N LEU A 249 9.38 -14.72 8.38
CA LEU A 249 10.24 -13.67 8.93
C LEU A 249 9.67 -12.31 8.50
N SER A 250 9.55 -11.41 9.46
CA SER A 250 9.31 -9.98 9.23
C SER A 250 10.14 -9.12 10.18
N ILE A 251 10.32 -7.84 9.86
CA ILE A 251 11.05 -6.85 10.69
C ILE A 251 10.47 -6.70 12.10
N TYR A 252 9.19 -7.07 12.29
CA TYR A 252 8.49 -6.99 13.56
C TYR A 252 8.61 -8.26 14.41
N ILE A 253 9.01 -9.39 13.82
CA ILE A 253 9.12 -10.71 14.51
C ILE A 253 10.52 -11.32 14.48
N ILE A 254 11.46 -10.73 13.75
CA ILE A 254 12.83 -11.27 13.66
C ILE A 254 13.52 -11.27 15.02
N GLY A 255 13.97 -12.46 15.45
CA GLY A 255 14.53 -12.68 16.79
C GLY A 255 13.52 -13.21 17.82
N LEU A 256 12.21 -13.23 17.53
CA LEU A 256 11.25 -13.97 18.33
C LEU A 256 11.50 -15.48 18.20
N ARG A 257 11.51 -16.18 19.34
CA ARG A 257 11.48 -17.65 19.33
C ARG A 257 10.06 -18.11 19.01
N LYS A 258 9.90 -18.91 17.95
CA LYS A 258 8.72 -19.76 17.78
C LYS A 258 8.57 -20.63 19.04
N LYS A 259 7.34 -20.73 19.55
CA LYS A 259 6.97 -21.52 20.75
C LYS A 259 6.61 -22.95 20.36
#